data_AF-I6LB52-F1
#
_entry.id   AF-I6LB52-F1
#
_cell.length_a   1.000
_cell.length_b   1.000
_cell.length_c   1.000
_cell.angle_alpha   90.00
_cell.angle_beta   90.00
_cell.angle_gamma   90.00
#
_symmetry.space_group_name_H-M   'P 1'
#
loop_
_entity.id
_entity.type
_entity.pdbx_description
1 polymer ?
#
loop_
_entity_poly.entity_id
_entity_poly.type
_entity_poly.pdbx_seq_one_letter_code
_entity_poly.pdbx_strand_id
1 'polypeptide(L)' 'MKVMRTTVATVVAATLSMSAFSVFAEASLTGAGATFPAPVYAKWADTYQKETGNKVNYQGIGSSGGV' A
#
# COMPACT_ATOMS: atom_id res chain seq x y z
N MET A 1 9.50 11.27 -45.30
CA MET A 1 10.31 10.77 -44.15
C MET A 1 10.10 11.54 -42.84
N LYS A 2 9.94 12.88 -42.86
CA LYS A 2 9.76 13.70 -41.63
C LYS A 2 8.51 13.31 -40.83
N VAL A 3 7.39 13.06 -41.52
CA VAL A 3 6.10 12.68 -40.92
C VAL A 3 6.14 11.30 -40.22
N MET A 4 6.71 10.27 -40.85
CA MET A 4 6.90 8.94 -40.22
C MET A 4 7.74 9.01 -38.94
N ARG A 5 8.78 9.85 -38.92
CA ARG A 5 9.61 10.04 -37.72
C ARG A 5 8.83 10.71 -36.59
N THR A 6 7.97 11.68 -36.91
CA THR A 6 7.10 12.34 -35.92
C THR A 6 6.05 11.39 -35.36
N THR A 7 5.42 10.56 -36.20
CA THR A 7 4.45 9.54 -35.75
C THR A 7 5.09 8.46 -34.88
N VAL A 8 6.29 8.00 -35.23
CA VAL A 8 7.01 7.02 -34.39
C VAL A 8 7.42 7.65 -33.05
N ALA A 9 7.89 8.90 -33.06
CA ALA A 9 8.27 9.60 -31.83
C ALA A 9 7.09 9.83 -30.87
N THR A 10 5.90 10.16 -31.38
CA THR A 10 4.72 10.34 -30.52
C THR A 10 4.20 9.02 -29.94
N VAL A 11 4.26 7.93 -30.71
CA VAL A 11 3.89 6.58 -30.20
C VAL A 11 4.84 6.12 -29.10
N VAL A 12 6.15 6.33 -29.26
CA VAL A 12 7.16 5.98 -28.24
C VAL A 12 7.02 6.85 -26.99
N ALA A 13 6.73 8.15 -27.14
CA ALA A 13 6.51 9.03 -26.01
C ALA A 13 5.26 8.62 -25.20
N ALA A 14 4.16 8.28 -25.89
CA ALA A 14 2.91 7.85 -25.26
C ALA A 14 3.07 6.55 -24.46
N THR A 15 3.81 5.57 -24.98
CA THR A 15 4.06 4.30 -24.27
C THR A 15 4.98 4.46 -23.07
N LEU A 16 6.00 5.34 -23.13
CA LEU A 16 6.85 5.63 -21.97
C LEU A 16 6.10 6.34 -20.83
N SER A 17 5.12 7.18 -21.14
CA SER A 17 4.31 7.84 -20.11
C SER A 17 3.42 6.88 -19.31
N MET A 18 3.13 5.68 -19.82
CA MET A 18 2.32 4.68 -19.10
C MET A 18 3.10 3.86 -18.08
N SER A 19 4.44 3.88 -18.10
CA SER A 19 5.26 3.15 -17.12
C SER A 19 5.58 3.95 -15.85
N ALA A 20 5.06 5.17 -15.71
CA ALA A 20 5.32 6.04 -14.57
C ALA A 20 4.37 5.81 -13.37
N PHE A 21 3.42 4.88 -13.45
CA PHE A 21 2.56 4.54 -12.33
C PHE A 21 3.31 3.64 -11.35
N SER A 22 3.64 4.17 -10.17
CA SER A 22 4.15 3.37 -9.06
C SER A 22 3.08 2.36 -8.63
N VAL A 23 3.41 1.07 -8.71
CA VAL A 23 2.59 0.02 -8.10
C VAL A 23 2.72 0.11 -6.57
N PHE A 24 1.70 0.63 -5.90
CA PHE A 24 1.63 0.54 -4.45
C PHE A 24 1.18 -0.89 -4.10
N ALA A 25 2.11 -1.70 -3.58
CA ALA A 25 1.78 -3.01 -3.05
C ALA A 25 0.99 -2.84 -1.73
N GLU A 26 -0.14 -3.52 -1.60
CA GLU A 26 -0.88 -3.59 -0.34
C GLU A 26 0.01 -4.25 0.72
N ALA A 27 0.44 -3.47 1.71
CA ALA A 27 1.18 -3.99 2.84
C ALA A 27 0.22 -4.56 3.88
N SER A 28 0.48 -5.79 4.35
CA SER A 28 -0.25 -6.41 5.45
C SER A 28 0.68 -6.59 6.64
N LEU A 29 0.44 -5.83 7.71
CA LEU A 29 1.17 -5.96 8.96
C LEU A 29 0.41 -6.88 9.92
N THR A 30 1.14 -7.72 10.63
CA THR A 30 0.57 -8.59 11.67
C THR A 30 1.38 -8.42 12.95
N GLY A 31 0.68 -8.27 14.08
CA GLY A 31 1.29 -8.15 15.40
C GLY A 31 0.41 -8.78 16.48
N ALA A 32 1.00 -9.01 17.64
CA ALA A 32 0.29 -9.51 18.81
C ALA A 32 0.88 -8.88 20.08
N GLY A 33 0.09 -8.79 21.15
CA GLY A 33 0.59 -8.30 22.44
C GLY A 33 -0.52 -7.94 23.43
N ALA A 34 -0.33 -6.83 24.14
CA ALA A 34 -1.22 -6.37 25.19
C ALA A 34 -2.70 -6.36 24.77
N THR A 35 -3.54 -7.03 25.56
CA THR A 35 -5.00 -7.07 25.37
C THR A 35 -5.66 -5.73 25.66
N PHE A 36 -5.13 -4.98 26.63
CA PHE A 36 -5.68 -3.69 27.04
C PHE A 36 -5.76 -2.64 25.91
N PRO A 37 -4.70 -2.36 25.12
CA PRO A 37 -4.78 -1.40 24.02
C PRO A 37 -5.39 -1.97 22.73
N ALA A 38 -5.67 -3.28 22.65
CA ALA A 38 -6.13 -3.92 21.42
C ALA A 38 -7.35 -3.23 20.76
N PRO A 39 -8.38 -2.77 21.49
CA PRO A 39 -9.52 -2.06 20.90
C PRO A 39 -9.12 -0.73 20.24
N VAL A 40 -8.13 -0.03 20.79
CA VAL A 40 -7.60 1.23 20.25
C VAL A 40 -6.85 0.94 18.95
N TYR A 41 -6.00 -0.09 18.94
CA TYR A 41 -5.29 -0.50 17.74
C TYR A 41 -6.23 -0.95 16.62
N ALA A 42 -7.33 -1.62 16.95
CA ALA A 42 -8.34 -1.98 15.96
C ALA A 42 -8.96 -0.74 15.29
N LYS A 43 -9.24 0.32 16.05
CA LYS A 43 -9.74 1.59 15.50
C LYS A 43 -8.70 2.27 14.61
N TRP A 44 -7.45 2.32 15.03
CA TRP A 44 -6.38 2.91 14.22
C TRP A 44 -6.09 2.09 12.96
N ALA A 45 -6.15 0.77 13.04
CA ALA A 45 -5.99 -0.13 11.89
C ALA A 45 -7.08 0.09 10.83
N ASP A 46 -8.33 0.27 11.25
CA ASP A 46 -9.45 0.58 10.35
C ASP A 46 -9.24 1.93 9.63
N THR A 47 -8.88 2.98 10.36
CA THR A 47 -8.57 4.28 9.75
C THR A 47 -7.36 4.18 8.81
N TYR A 48 -6.29 3.51 9.24
CA TYR A 48 -5.08 3.33 8.45
C TYR A 48 -5.36 2.58 7.14
N GLN A 49 -6.18 1.53 7.18
CA GLN A 49 -6.58 0.80 5.99
C GLN A 49 -7.40 1.68 5.04
N LYS A 50 -8.32 2.50 5.55
CA LYS A 50 -9.11 3.41 4.72
C LYS A 50 -8.25 4.47 4.03
N GLU A 51 -7.22 4.97 4.71
CA GLU A 51 -6.35 6.03 4.18
C GLU A 51 -5.26 5.50 3.24
N THR A 52 -4.74 4.29 3.49
CA THR A 52 -3.55 3.78 2.78
C THR A 52 -3.82 2.54 1.93
N GLY A 53 -4.95 1.87 2.12
CA GLY A 53 -5.23 0.53 1.58
C GLY A 53 -4.52 -0.60 2.34
N ASN A 54 -3.55 -0.29 3.21
CA ASN A 54 -2.74 -1.30 3.90
C ASN A 54 -3.48 -1.88 5.11
N LYS A 55 -3.35 -3.18 5.32
CA LYS A 55 -4.04 -3.89 6.41
C LYS A 55 -3.15 -4.03 7.63
N VAL A 56 -3.72 -3.86 8.82
CA VAL A 56 -3.05 -4.16 10.10
C VAL A 56 -3.90 -5.17 10.87
N ASN A 57 -3.31 -6.32 11.18
CA ASN A 57 -3.91 -7.40 11.95
C ASN A 57 -3.25 -7.44 13.34
N TYR A 58 -4.00 -7.14 14.40
CA TYR A 58 -3.47 -7.17 15.77
C TYR A 58 -4.20 -8.19 16.63
N GLN A 59 -3.45 -9.01 17.38
CA GLN A 59 -3.99 -9.99 18.31
C GLN A 59 -3.68 -9.60 19.76
N GLY A 60 -4.72 -9.36 20.56
CA GLY A 60 -4.56 -9.19 22.00
C GLY A 60 -4.35 -10.55 22.69
N ILE A 61 -3.10 -10.93 22.95
CA ILE A 61 -2.71 -12.20 23.60
C ILE A 61 -2.09 -12.00 24.99
N GLY A 62 -2.00 -10.75 25.45
CA GLY A 62 -1.32 -10.36 26.69
C GLY A 62 0.08 -9.83 26.41
N SER A 63 0.53 -8.86 27.22
CA SER A 63 1.81 -8.16 26.98
C SER A 63 3.01 -9.11 26.96
N SER A 64 3.00 -10.14 27.81
CA SER A 64 4.04 -11.16 27.85
C SER A 64 4.02 -12.10 26.65
N GLY A 65 2.87 -12.30 26.01
CA GLY A 65 2.78 -13.13 24.81
C GLY A 65 3.28 -12.43 23.55
N GLY A 66 3.35 -11.10 23.57
CA GLY A 66 3.79 -10.29 22.44
C GLY A 66 5.27 -9.90 22.42
N VAL A 67 6.04 -10.24 23.47
CA VAL A 67 7.49 -9.98 23.56
C VAL A 67 8.31 -11.24 23.30
#